data_AF-A0A0A2HYG5-F1
#
_entry.id   AF-A0A0A2HYG5-F1
#
_cell.length_a   1.000
_cell.length_b   1.000
_cell.length_c   1.000
_cell.angle_alpha   90.00
_cell.angle_beta   90.00
_cell.angle_gamma   90.00
#
_symmetry.space_group_name_H-M   'P 1'
#
loop_
_entity.id
_entity.type
_entity.pdbx_description
1 polymer ?
#
loop_
_entity_poly.entity_id
_entity_poly.type
_entity_poly.pdbx_seq_one_letter_code
_entity_poly.pdbx_strand_id
1 'polypeptide(L)'
;MIYTSYYSNWRKFPKDFALVQISRGKPVGFIGGECELLFPSAALLNAYKKKVISEAGYREHYFLQLDVHREQIKLDLGFLSSRNSILLCYEKSSNFCHRHILREWAAKEFPEIQIEELR
;
A
#
# COMPACT_ATOMS: atom_id res chain seq x y z
N MET A 1 15.08 -0.18 -0.71
CA MET A 1 14.21 -1.31 -0.33
C MET A 1 12.87 -0.75 0.16
N ILE A 2 11.76 -1.40 -0.19
CA ILE A 2 10.43 -1.06 0.33
C ILE A 2 9.91 -2.25 1.13
N TYR A 3 9.29 -1.95 2.26
CA TYR A 3 8.59 -2.94 3.07
C TYR A 3 7.12 -2.58 3.19
N THR A 4 6.32 -3.57 3.53
CA THR A 4 4.91 -3.40 3.87
C THR A 4 4.66 -3.99 5.25
N SER A 5 3.74 -3.39 6.00
CA SER A 5 3.27 -3.96 7.26
C SER A 5 1.88 -3.41 7.61
N TYR A 6 1.48 -3.57 8.87
CA TYR A 6 0.23 -3.07 9.39
C TYR A 6 0.45 -2.10 10.55
N TYR A 7 -0.51 -1.18 10.73
CA TYR A 7 -0.37 -0.11 11.69
C TYR A 7 -0.08 -0.61 13.11
N SER A 8 -0.66 -1.68 13.64
CA SER A 8 -0.41 -2.04 15.05
C SER A 8 1.07 -2.36 15.40
N ASN A 9 1.96 -2.52 14.43
CA ASN A 9 3.41 -2.62 14.65
C ASN A 9 4.18 -1.29 14.48
N TRP A 10 3.53 -0.19 14.05
CA TRP A 10 4.23 1.01 13.56
C TRP A 10 5.19 1.65 14.56
N ARG A 11 4.84 1.62 15.85
CA ARG A 11 5.66 2.17 16.94
C ARG A 11 6.90 1.33 17.27
N LYS A 12 6.96 0.09 16.78
CA LYS A 12 8.07 -0.85 17.01
C LYS A 12 9.15 -0.74 15.93
N PHE A 13 8.84 -0.12 14.79
CA PHE A 13 9.82 -0.02 13.72
C PHE A 13 10.95 0.95 14.09
N PRO A 14 12.19 0.66 13.65
CA PRO A 14 13.32 1.56 13.84
C PRO A 14 13.04 2.95 13.23
N LYS A 15 13.57 4.01 13.87
CA LYS A 15 13.25 5.40 13.52
C LYS A 15 13.83 5.87 12.18
N ASP A 16 14.80 5.12 11.66
CA ASP A 16 15.44 5.33 10.36
C ASP A 16 14.55 4.86 9.18
N PHE A 17 13.50 4.07 9.44
CA PHE A 17 12.52 3.73 8.41
C PHE A 17 11.53 4.88 8.20
N ALA A 18 11.34 5.24 6.93
CA ALA A 18 10.27 6.17 6.56
C ALA A 18 8.91 5.45 6.57
N LEU A 19 8.08 5.73 7.57
CA LEU A 19 6.72 5.18 7.65
C LEU A 19 5.80 5.94 6.71
N VAL A 20 5.06 5.21 5.88
CA VAL A 20 4.19 5.78 4.84
C VAL A 20 2.81 5.16 4.91
N GLN A 21 1.80 6.01 5.08
CA GLN A 21 0.40 5.64 4.93
C GLN A 21 0.10 5.36 3.45
N ILE A 22 -0.53 4.21 3.16
CA ILE A 22 -1.08 3.87 1.83
C ILE A 22 -2.58 3.54 1.87
N SER A 23 -3.22 3.84 3.00
CA SER A 23 -4.66 3.63 3.24
C SER A 23 -5.40 4.95 3.35
N ARG A 24 -6.71 4.98 3.04
CA ARG A 24 -7.53 6.20 3.16
C ARG A 24 -7.69 6.74 4.59
N GLY A 25 -7.45 5.92 5.60
CA GLY A 25 -7.43 6.33 7.00
C GLY A 25 -6.12 5.95 7.66
N LYS A 26 -5.84 6.56 8.82
CA LYS A 26 -4.68 6.24 9.68
C LYS A 26 -5.07 6.25 11.15
N PRO A 27 -4.41 5.47 12.02
CA PRO A 27 -4.63 5.53 13.45
C PRO A 27 -4.39 6.93 14.02
N VAL A 28 -5.10 7.27 15.09
CA VAL A 28 -4.89 8.53 15.81
C VAL A 28 -3.45 8.61 16.31
N GLY A 29 -2.80 9.74 16.04
CA GLY A 29 -1.42 9.99 16.41
C GLY A 29 -0.38 9.24 15.57
N PHE A 30 -0.76 8.66 14.43
CA PHE A 30 0.21 8.21 13.42
C PHE A 30 0.99 9.41 12.86
N ILE A 31 2.32 9.31 12.88
CA ILE A 31 3.24 10.32 12.37
C ILE A 31 4.08 9.64 11.30
N GLY A 32 3.83 9.99 10.04
CA GLY A 32 4.50 9.42 8.87
C GLY A 32 4.09 10.17 7.62
N GLY A 33 4.75 9.89 6.51
CA GLY A 33 4.36 10.39 5.20
C GLY A 33 3.11 9.69 4.68
N GLU A 34 2.59 10.16 3.56
CA GLU A 34 1.48 9.53 2.85
C GLU A 34 1.74 9.51 1.36
N CYS A 35 1.27 8.45 0.69
CA CYS A 35 1.35 8.31 -0.75
C CYS A 35 -0.06 8.03 -1.29
N GLU A 36 -0.78 9.12 -1.60
CA GLU A 36 -2.21 9.08 -1.90
C GLU A 36 -2.54 8.29 -3.18
N LEU A 37 -1.63 8.27 -4.16
CA LEU A 37 -1.81 7.48 -5.39
C LEU A 37 -1.92 5.98 -5.13
N LEU A 38 -1.36 5.51 -4.00
CA LEU A 38 -1.46 4.14 -3.56
C LEU A 38 -2.75 3.87 -2.76
N PHE A 39 -3.56 4.88 -2.46
CA PHE A 39 -4.79 4.67 -1.69
C PHE A 39 -5.85 4.03 -2.59
N PRO A 40 -6.50 2.93 -2.18
CA PRO A 40 -7.69 2.47 -2.88
C PRO A 40 -8.76 3.54 -2.85
N SER A 41 -9.40 3.82 -3.98
CA SER A 41 -10.42 4.87 -4.07
C SER A 41 -11.58 4.63 -3.10
N ALA A 42 -12.23 5.72 -2.66
CA ALA A 42 -13.37 5.65 -1.76
C ALA A 42 -14.51 4.80 -2.34
N ALA A 43 -14.76 4.95 -3.64
CA ALA A 43 -15.77 4.18 -4.36
C ALA A 43 -15.45 2.68 -4.33
N LEU A 44 -14.20 2.30 -4.59
CA LEU A 44 -13.75 0.92 -4.56
C LEU A 44 -13.90 0.29 -3.16
N LEU A 45 -13.45 1.00 -2.11
CA LEU A 45 -13.62 0.55 -0.72
C LEU A 45 -15.09 0.38 -0.36
N ASN A 46 -15.94 1.32 -0.76
CA ASN A 46 -17.37 1.26 -0.46
C ASN A 46 -18.07 0.12 -1.21
N ALA A 47 -17.73 -0.12 -2.46
CA ALA A 47 -18.28 -1.22 -3.25
C ALA A 47 -17.95 -2.58 -2.61
N TYR A 48 -16.70 -2.78 -2.19
CA TYR A 48 -16.28 -4.01 -1.51
C TYR A 48 -16.93 -4.17 -0.13
N LYS A 49 -16.98 -3.10 0.68
CA LYS A 49 -17.66 -3.12 1.99
C LYS A 49 -19.15 -3.44 1.89
N LYS A 50 -19.81 -2.95 0.85
CA LYS A 50 -21.22 -3.23 0.55
C LYS A 50 -21.44 -4.58 -0.15
N LYS A 51 -20.38 -5.37 -0.37
CA LYS A 51 -20.40 -6.65 -1.09
C LYS A 51 -20.96 -6.56 -2.52
N VAL A 52 -20.84 -5.38 -3.14
CA VAL A 52 -21.21 -5.15 -4.55
C VAL A 52 -20.19 -5.80 -5.49
N ILE A 53 -18.93 -5.89 -5.04
CA ILE A 53 -17.84 -6.57 -5.75
C ILE A 53 -17.17 -7.61 -4.84
N SER A 54 -16.60 -8.65 -5.45
CA SER A 54 -15.78 -9.66 -4.78
C SER A 54 -14.35 -9.16 -4.53
N GLU A 55 -13.53 -9.97 -3.84
CA GLU A 55 -12.09 -9.71 -3.72
C GLU A 55 -11.39 -9.67 -5.08
N ALA A 56 -11.80 -10.55 -6.01
CA ALA A 56 -11.27 -10.54 -7.38
C ALA A 56 -11.63 -9.23 -8.11
N GLY A 57 -12.89 -8.79 -8.00
CA GLY A 57 -13.31 -7.51 -8.57
C GLY A 57 -12.56 -6.34 -7.94
N TYR A 58 -12.37 -6.37 -6.62
CA TYR A 58 -11.58 -5.34 -5.93
C TYR A 58 -10.15 -5.27 -6.47
N ARG A 59 -9.51 -6.43 -6.63
CA ARG A 59 -8.16 -6.56 -7.18
C ARG A 59 -8.06 -5.96 -8.58
N GLU A 60 -8.96 -6.32 -9.49
CA GLU A 60 -8.98 -5.79 -10.86
C GLU A 60 -9.14 -4.27 -10.88
N HIS A 61 -10.12 -3.74 -10.14
CA HIS A 61 -10.33 -2.30 -10.07
C HIS A 61 -9.15 -1.54 -9.46
N TYR A 62 -8.51 -2.11 -8.44
CA TYR A 62 -7.33 -1.49 -7.84
C TYR A 62 -6.12 -1.52 -8.78
N PHE A 63 -5.92 -2.62 -9.52
CA PHE A 63 -4.90 -2.70 -10.57
C PHE A 63 -5.08 -1.60 -11.62
N LEU A 64 -6.31 -1.45 -12.15
CA LEU A 64 -6.62 -0.40 -13.12
C LEU A 64 -6.34 0.99 -12.55
N GLN A 65 -6.66 1.22 -11.27
CA GLN A 65 -6.37 2.49 -10.61
C GLN A 65 -4.85 2.78 -10.55
N LEU A 66 -4.04 1.79 -10.22
CA LEU A 66 -2.58 1.92 -10.20
C LEU A 66 -2.03 2.14 -11.62
N ASP A 67 -2.57 1.45 -12.62
CA ASP A 67 -2.16 1.58 -14.01
C ASP A 67 -2.37 2.98 -14.58
N VAL A 68 -3.47 3.67 -14.20
CA VAL A 68 -3.73 5.06 -14.62
C VAL A 68 -2.62 6.02 -14.19
N HIS A 69 -1.95 5.75 -13.07
CA HIS A 69 -0.91 6.60 -12.50
C HIS A 69 0.48 5.92 -12.52
N ARG A 70 0.66 4.91 -13.37
CA ARG A 70 1.83 4.02 -13.39
C ARG A 70 3.17 4.74 -13.33
N GLU A 71 3.39 5.72 -14.21
CA GLU A 71 4.68 6.44 -14.29
C GLU A 71 4.96 7.25 -13.03
N GLN A 72 3.96 7.92 -12.47
CA GLN A 72 4.13 8.67 -11.22
C GLN A 72 4.37 7.72 -10.04
N ILE A 73 3.62 6.61 -9.98
CA ILE A 73 3.83 5.59 -8.96
C ILE A 73 5.23 4.98 -9.06
N LYS A 74 5.78 4.79 -10.27
CA LYS A 74 7.16 4.33 -10.46
C LYS A 74 8.17 5.28 -9.79
N LEU A 75 8.03 6.59 -10.02
CA LEU A 75 8.89 7.60 -9.42
C LEU A 75 8.75 7.62 -7.90
N ASP A 76 7.52 7.58 -7.40
CA ASP A 76 7.23 7.57 -5.96
C ASP A 76 7.83 6.32 -5.29
N LEU A 77 7.61 5.14 -5.85
CA LEU A 77 8.19 3.90 -5.33
C LEU A 77 9.73 3.93 -5.40
N GLY A 78 10.33 4.50 -6.44
CA GLY A 78 11.78 4.71 -6.53
C GLY A 78 12.31 5.58 -5.37
N PHE A 79 11.64 6.71 -5.12
CA PHE A 79 11.96 7.59 -3.99
C PHE A 79 11.80 6.88 -2.64
N LEU A 80 10.68 6.17 -2.43
CA LEU A 80 10.42 5.41 -1.20
C LEU A 80 11.46 4.29 -1.00
N SER A 81 11.88 3.63 -2.07
CA SER A 81 12.94 2.62 -2.02
C SER A 81 14.27 3.19 -1.54
N SER A 82 14.63 4.43 -1.93
CA SER A 82 15.85 5.09 -1.47
C SER A 82 15.84 5.47 0.02
N ARG A 83 14.67 5.44 0.69
CA ARG A 83 14.49 5.87 2.08
C ARG A 83 14.20 4.72 3.06
N ASN A 84 14.33 3.46 2.62
CA ASN A 84 13.94 2.30 3.42
C ASN A 84 12.53 2.47 4.01
N SER A 85 11.54 2.65 3.13
CA SER A 85 10.18 2.95 3.56
C SER A 85 9.38 1.72 3.97
N ILE A 86 8.46 1.90 4.93
CA ILE A 86 7.45 0.90 5.31
C ILE A 86 6.07 1.45 4.94
N LEU A 87 5.39 0.80 4.00
CA LEU A 87 4.03 1.11 3.59
C LEU A 87 3.04 0.43 4.54
N LEU A 88 2.12 1.20 5.12
CA LEU A 88 1.23 0.76 6.19
C LEU A 88 -0.25 0.77 5.75
N CYS A 89 -0.93 -0.36 6.00
CA CYS A 89 -2.40 -0.48 6.01
C CYS A 89 -2.92 -0.95 7.39
N TYR A 90 -4.24 -1.07 7.57
CA TYR A 90 -4.81 -1.50 8.86
C TYR A 90 -4.82 -3.01 9.04
N GLU A 91 -5.04 -3.72 7.95
CA GLU A 91 -5.35 -5.15 7.92
C GLU A 91 -4.12 -5.95 8.32
N LYS A 92 -4.27 -7.02 9.11
CA LYS A 92 -3.14 -7.90 9.46
C LYS A 92 -2.65 -8.68 8.22
N SER A 93 -1.43 -9.22 8.28
CA SER A 93 -0.80 -9.97 7.18
C SER A 93 -1.63 -11.17 6.67
N SER A 94 -2.44 -11.78 7.53
CA SER A 94 -3.33 -12.90 7.17
C SER A 94 -4.58 -12.48 6.39
N ASN A 95 -4.89 -11.18 6.32
CA ASN A 95 -6.14 -10.68 5.74
C ASN A 95 -5.92 -10.22 4.31
N PHE A 96 -6.98 -10.27 3.50
CA PHE A 96 -7.03 -9.51 2.25
C PHE A 96 -6.76 -8.02 2.52
N CYS A 97 -5.70 -7.46 1.94
CA CYS A 97 -5.38 -6.03 1.98
C CYS A 97 -4.85 -5.57 0.61
N HIS A 98 -5.13 -4.31 0.26
CA HIS A 98 -4.58 -3.64 -0.90
C HIS A 98 -3.04 -3.65 -0.95
N ARG A 99 -2.33 -3.70 0.19
CA ARG A 99 -0.85 -3.80 0.16
C ARG A 99 -0.34 -5.09 -0.52
N HIS A 100 -1.09 -6.20 -0.40
CA HIS A 100 -0.70 -7.46 -1.06
C HIS A 100 -0.90 -7.35 -2.57
N ILE A 101 -1.99 -6.68 -2.98
CA ILE A 101 -2.29 -6.40 -4.38
C ILE A 101 -1.26 -5.43 -4.96
N LEU A 102 -0.90 -4.37 -4.22
CA LEU A 102 0.14 -3.42 -4.60
C LEU A 102 1.50 -4.12 -4.79
N ARG A 103 1.89 -5.01 -3.87
CA ARG A 103 3.12 -5.80 -4.00
C ARG A 103 3.12 -6.63 -5.27
N GLU A 104 2.01 -7.30 -5.56
CA GLU A 104 1.86 -8.11 -6.78
C GLU A 104 1.93 -7.24 -8.05
N TRP A 105 1.22 -6.12 -8.07
CA TRP A 105 1.23 -5.18 -9.19
C TRP A 105 2.63 -4.61 -9.44
N ALA A 106 3.28 -4.12 -8.38
CA ALA A 106 4.61 -3.52 -8.49
C ALA A 106 5.66 -4.55 -8.96
N ALA A 107 5.61 -5.79 -8.47
CA ALA A 107 6.52 -6.85 -8.92
C ALA A 107 6.36 -7.18 -10.42
N LYS A 108 5.15 -7.02 -10.96
CA LYS A 108 4.86 -7.23 -12.38
C LYS A 108 5.32 -6.05 -13.24
N GLU A 109 4.99 -4.83 -12.82
CA GLU A 109 5.22 -3.63 -13.64
C GLU A 109 6.65 -3.08 -13.49
N PHE A 110 7.27 -3.24 -12.31
CA PHE A 110 8.61 -2.74 -11.99
C PHE A 110 9.46 -3.82 -11.29
N PRO A 111 9.99 -4.80 -12.04
CA PRO A 111 10.79 -5.90 -11.47
C PRO A 111 12.03 -5.44 -10.69
N GLU A 112 12.51 -4.23 -10.95
CA GLU A 112 13.62 -3.59 -10.24
C GLU A 112 13.25 -3.10 -8.82
N ILE A 113 11.96 -2.94 -8.52
CA ILE A 113 11.46 -2.46 -7.23
C ILE A 113 11.06 -3.65 -6.36
N GLN A 114 11.87 -3.95 -5.36
CA GLN A 114 11.59 -5.00 -4.39
C GLN A 114 10.71 -4.47 -3.24
N ILE A 115 9.58 -5.15 -3.03
CA ILE A 115 8.63 -4.87 -1.95
C ILE A 115 8.43 -6.13 -1.11
N GLU A 116 8.89 -6.11 0.13
CA GLU A 116 8.77 -7.23 1.07
C GLU A 116 7.75 -6.96 2.19
N GLU A 117 7.38 -7.97 2.97
CA GLU A 117 6.46 -7.81 4.10
C GLU A 117 7.15 -8.10 5.42
N LEU A 118 7.11 -7.11 6.33
CA LEU A 118 7.62 -7.24 7.70
C LEU A 118 6.48 -7.68 8.61
N ARG A 119 6.65 -8.84 9.25
CA ARG A 119 5.69 -9.45 10.18
C ARG A 119 5.97 -9.03 11.62
#